data_AF-A0A6N6KQ19-F1
#
_entry.id   AF-A0A6N6KQ19-F1
#
_cell.length_a   1.000
_cell.length_b   1.000
_cell.length_c   1.000
_cell.angle_alpha   90.00
_cell.angle_beta   90.00
_cell.angle_gamma   90.00
#
_symmetry.space_group_name_H-M   'P 1'
#
loop_
_entity.id
_entity.type
_entity.pdbx_description
1 polymer ?
#
loop_
_entity_poly.entity_id
_entity_poly.type
_entity_poly.pdbx_seq_one_letter_code
_entity_poly.pdbx_strand_id
1 'polypeptide(L)'
;MQSIYLTMMLLFALIFVVTTMMIATFLRKRGEKVQFLWIKLMMISYADQYRKITRKETGRVGVLYYIWIISVNLALLSFFLYLFLG
;
A
#
# COMPACT_ATOMS: atom_id res chain seq x y z
N MET A 1 5.17 -6.08 -25.86
CA MET A 1 5.33 -4.94 -24.92
C MET A 1 4.14 -4.82 -23.97
N GLN A 2 2.89 -4.74 -24.45
CA GLN A 2 1.69 -4.65 -23.60
C GLN A 2 1.55 -5.77 -22.53
N SER A 3 1.89 -7.02 -22.84
CA SER A 3 1.79 -8.13 -21.88
C SER A 3 2.71 -7.99 -20.66
N ILE A 4 3.85 -7.31 -20.81
CA ILE A 4 4.80 -7.06 -19.71
C ILE A 4 4.24 -6.00 -18.75
N TYR A 5 3.61 -4.95 -19.28
CA TYR A 5 2.96 -3.93 -18.46
C TYR A 5 1.78 -4.52 -17.68
N LEU A 6 0.99 -5.41 -18.29
CA LEU A 6 -0.12 -6.11 -17.64
C LEU A 6 0.35 -6.99 -16.47
N THR A 7 1.39 -7.79 -16.66
CA THR A 7 1.91 -8.66 -15.59
C THR A 7 2.53 -7.87 -14.45
N MET A 8 3.27 -6.79 -14.75
CA MET A 8 3.79 -5.86 -13.73
C MET A 8 2.64 -5.21 -12.93
N MET A 9 1.60 -4.73 -13.61
CA MET A 9 0.45 -4.12 -12.94
C MET A 9 -0.25 -5.10 -11.98
N LEU A 10 -0.41 -6.36 -12.38
CA LEU A 10 -0.96 -7.43 -11.55
C LEU A 10 -0.08 -7.75 -10.32
N LEU A 11 1.23 -7.81 -10.51
CA LEU A 11 2.20 -8.00 -9.42
C LEU A 11 2.15 -6.86 -8.40
N PHE A 12 2.16 -5.60 -8.85
CA PHE A 12 2.08 -4.46 -7.95
C PHE A 12 0.74 -4.37 -7.23
N ALA A 13 -0.36 -4.73 -7.90
CA ALA A 13 -1.68 -4.82 -7.26
C ALA A 13 -1.69 -5.88 -6.15
N LEU A 14 -1.08 -7.04 -6.37
CA LEU A 14 -0.92 -8.08 -5.35
C LEU A 14 -0.09 -7.60 -4.15
N ILE A 15 1.07 -7.00 -4.41
CA ILE A 15 1.95 -6.44 -3.36
C ILE A 15 1.19 -5.38 -2.54
N PHE A 16 0.43 -4.52 -3.21
CA PHE A 16 -0.38 -3.51 -2.55
C PHE A 16 -1.43 -4.12 -1.62
N VAL A 17 -2.14 -5.17 -2.06
CA VAL A 17 -3.12 -5.88 -1.22
C VAL A 17 -2.44 -6.53 -0.01
N VAL A 18 -1.32 -7.24 -0.22
CA VAL A 18 -0.57 -7.90 0.86
C VAL A 18 -0.07 -6.88 1.89
N THR A 19 0.53 -5.78 1.41
CA THR A 19 1.07 -4.72 2.29
C THR A 19 -0.05 -4.06 3.09
N THR A 20 -1.21 -3.83 2.47
CA THR A 20 -2.39 -3.30 3.15
C THR A 20 -2.90 -4.26 4.21
N MET A 21 -2.99 -5.56 3.91
CA MET A 21 -3.39 -6.57 4.91
C MET A 21 -2.41 -6.66 6.07
N MET A 22 -1.10 -6.52 5.82
CA MET A 22 -0.10 -6.47 6.87
C MET A 22 -0.25 -5.24 7.76
N ILE A 23 -0.44 -4.04 7.18
CA ILE A 23 -0.69 -2.80 7.91
C ILE A 23 -1.98 -2.93 8.75
N ALA A 24 -3.06 -3.44 8.15
CA ALA A 24 -4.34 -3.69 8.81
C ALA A 24 -4.18 -4.66 10.01
N THR A 25 -3.44 -5.74 9.82
CA THR A 25 -3.19 -6.72 10.89
C THR A 25 -2.34 -6.13 12.01
N PHE A 26 -1.35 -5.32 11.66
CA PHE A 26 -0.50 -4.61 12.63
C PHE A 26 -1.31 -3.62 13.47
N LEU A 27 -2.17 -2.82 12.84
CA LEU A 27 -3.09 -1.89 13.51
C LEU A 27 -4.08 -2.65 14.41
N ARG A 28 -4.67 -3.72 13.90
CA ARG A 28 -5.62 -4.57 14.65
C ARG A 28 -4.97 -5.20 15.90
N LYS A 29 -3.72 -5.66 15.80
CA LYS A 29 -2.96 -6.18 16.96
C LYS A 29 -2.75 -5.12 18.05
N ARG A 30 -2.88 -3.84 17.72
CA ARG A 30 -2.70 -2.69 18.64
C ARG A 30 -4.01 -2.07 19.07
N GLY A 31 -5.14 -2.73 18.79
CA GLY A 31 -6.46 -2.29 19.22
C GLY A 31 -7.11 -1.24 18.31
N GLU A 32 -6.48 -0.88 17.19
CA GLU A 32 -7.09 0.04 16.22
C GLU A 32 -8.24 -0.66 15.47
N LYS A 33 -9.37 0.05 15.34
CA LYS A 33 -10.57 -0.46 14.67
C LYS A 33 -10.38 -0.44 13.16
N VAL A 34 -9.80 -1.50 12.62
CA VAL A 34 -9.68 -1.68 11.17
C VAL A 34 -10.98 -2.26 10.61
N GLN A 35 -11.72 -1.43 9.87
CA GLN A 35 -12.93 -1.84 9.18
C GLN A 35 -12.57 -2.25 7.75
N PHE A 36 -12.66 -3.56 7.44
CA PHE A 36 -12.30 -4.10 6.13
C PHE A 36 -13.10 -3.48 4.97
N LEU A 37 -14.37 -3.12 5.21
CA LEU A 37 -15.23 -2.45 4.23
C LEU A 37 -14.69 -1.09 3.79
N TRP A 38 -14.00 -0.38 4.67
CA TRP A 38 -13.45 0.94 4.40
C TRP A 38 -11.98 0.91 3.98
N ILE A 39 -11.37 -0.25 3.80
CA ILE A 39 -9.94 -0.36 3.47
C ILE A 39 -9.55 0.47 2.24
N LYS A 40 -10.37 0.54 1.19
CA LYS A 40 -10.05 1.35 0.00
C LYS A 40 -10.04 2.85 0.29
N LEU A 41 -10.98 3.35 1.08
CA LEU A 41 -11.12 4.78 1.40
C LEU A 41 -10.21 5.20 2.56
N MET A 42 -10.09 4.35 3.57
CA MET A 42 -9.28 4.58 4.76
C MET A 42 -7.84 4.10 4.61
N MET A 43 -7.41 3.58 3.45
CA MET A 43 -6.05 3.08 3.28
C MET A 43 -5.00 4.15 3.60
N ILE A 44 -5.26 5.39 3.21
CA ILE A 44 -4.42 6.55 3.53
C ILE A 44 -4.39 6.78 5.05
N SER A 45 -5.55 6.69 5.70
CA SER A 45 -5.66 6.84 7.16
C SER A 45 -4.92 5.73 7.90
N TYR A 46 -5.05 4.48 7.46
CA TYR A 46 -4.33 3.33 8.01
C TYR A 46 -2.81 3.44 7.79
N ALA A 47 -2.38 3.92 6.63
CA ALA A 47 -0.97 4.19 6.36
C ALA A 47 -0.42 5.29 7.28
N ASP A 48 -1.17 6.36 7.51
CA ASP A 48 -0.78 7.45 8.42
C ASP A 48 -0.76 6.99 9.89
N GLN A 49 -1.74 6.19 10.32
CA GLN A 49 -1.75 5.58 11.65
C GLN A 49 -0.55 4.65 11.84
N TYR A 50 -0.28 3.78 10.87
CA TYR A 50 0.88 2.90 10.89
C TYR A 50 2.19 3.70 10.99
N ARG A 51 2.33 4.78 10.22
CA ARG A 51 3.47 5.70 10.27
C ARG A 51 3.62 6.34 11.64
N LYS A 52 2.54 6.85 12.23
CA LYS A 52 2.55 7.48 13.56
C LYS A 52 2.95 6.48 14.64
N ILE A 53 2.37 5.29 14.61
CA ILE A 53 2.60 4.24 15.60
C ILE A 53 4.05 3.71 15.50
N THR A 54 4.53 3.39 14.30
CA THR A 54 5.91 2.91 14.11
C THR A 54 6.92 3.97 14.49
N ARG A 55 6.70 5.24 14.10
CA ARG A 55 7.56 6.34 14.52
C ARG A 55 7.57 6.55 16.04
N LYS A 56 6.44 6.34 16.72
CA LYS A 56 6.34 6.47 18.17
C LYS A 56 7.10 5.35 18.91
N GLU A 57 7.12 4.14 18.36
CA GLU A 57 7.76 3.00 19.02
C GLU A 57 9.23 2.79 18.67
N THR A 58 9.60 2.87 17.40
CA THR A 58 10.99 2.63 16.95
C THR A 58 11.72 3.93 16.62
N GLY A 59 11.08 5.09 16.77
CA GLY A 59 11.65 6.39 16.39
C GLY A 59 11.74 6.62 14.87
N ARG A 60 11.37 5.62 14.05
CA ARG A 60 11.46 5.63 12.58
C ARG A 60 10.16 5.14 11.95
N VAL A 61 9.92 5.57 10.71
CA VAL A 61 8.76 5.10 9.94
C VAL A 61 8.98 3.64 9.53
N GLY A 62 8.00 2.77 9.78
CA GLY A 62 8.07 1.35 9.44
C GLY A 62 8.18 1.10 7.94
N VAL A 63 8.94 0.06 7.57
CA VAL A 63 9.23 -0.31 6.17
C VAL A 63 7.97 -0.52 5.33
N LEU A 64 6.90 -1.04 5.93
CA LEU A 64 5.62 -1.29 5.22
C LEU A 64 5.01 -0.01 4.65
N TYR A 65 5.23 1.15 5.29
CA TYR A 65 4.77 2.43 4.76
C TYR A 65 5.47 2.80 3.45
N TYR A 66 6.79 2.57 3.39
CA TYR A 66 7.57 2.82 2.19
C TYR A 66 7.18 1.85 1.06
N ILE A 67 7.02 0.57 1.37
CA ILE A 67 6.56 -0.41 0.39
C ILE A 67 5.19 0.00 -0.17
N TRP A 68 4.25 0.36 0.72
CA TRP A 68 2.91 0.76 0.31
C TRP A 68 2.93 1.99 -0.62
N ILE A 69 3.64 3.06 -0.25
CA ILE A 69 3.67 4.28 -1.05
C ILE A 69 4.41 4.08 -2.38
N ILE A 70 5.48 3.29 -2.38
CA ILE A 70 6.23 2.93 -3.60
C ILE A 70 5.33 2.11 -4.53
N SER A 71 4.61 1.11 -4.00
CA SER A 71 3.68 0.30 -4.81
C SER A 71 2.56 1.14 -5.43
N VAL A 72 1.98 2.09 -4.70
CA VAL A 72 0.95 3.00 -5.25
C VAL A 72 1.51 3.86 -6.38
N ASN A 73 2.69 4.46 -6.18
CA ASN A 73 3.32 5.31 -7.18
C ASN A 73 3.76 4.51 -8.42
N LEU A 74 4.31 3.30 -8.24
CA LEU A 74 4.65 2.43 -9.36
C LEU A 74 3.41 2.00 -10.14
N ALA A 75 2.33 1.63 -9.46
CA ALA A 75 1.08 1.27 -10.12
C ALA A 75 0.52 2.43 -10.95
N LEU A 76 0.54 3.65 -10.41
CA LEU A 76 0.16 4.86 -11.14
C LEU A 76 1.07 5.11 -12.34
N LEU A 77 2.39 5.02 -12.16
CA LEU A 77 3.36 5.24 -13.23
C LEU A 77 3.21 4.21 -14.36
N SER A 78 3.03 2.93 -14.02
CA SER A 78 2.74 1.87 -15.00
C SER A 78 1.42 2.11 -15.74
N PHE A 79 0.39 2.61 -15.07
CA PHE A 79 -0.88 2.98 -15.70
C PHE A 79 -0.70 4.13 -16.71
N PHE A 80 0.03 5.18 -16.34
CA PHE A 80 0.34 6.27 -17.27
C PHE A 80 1.17 5.81 -18.47
N LEU A 81 2.20 4.97 -18.24
CA LEU A 81 2.98 4.41 -19.33
C LEU A 81 2.12 3.55 -20.26
N TYR A 82 1.22 2.74 -19.71
CA TYR A 82 0.28 1.98 -20.53
C TYR A 82 -0.64 2.88 -21.36
N LEU A 83 -1.12 3.99 -20.81
CA LEU A 83 -2.02 4.90 -21.52
C LEU A 83 -1.33 5.74 -22.60
N PHE A 84 -0.06 6.09 -22.41
CA PHE A 84 0.71 6.93 -23.35
C PHE A 84 1.53 6.13 -24.39
N LEU A 85 2.06 4.96 -24.04
CA LEU A 85 2.85 4.09 -24.92
C LEU A 85 2.07 2.88 -25.46
N GLY A 86 0.86 2.65 -24.96
CA GLY A 86 0.02 1.50 -25.31
C GLY A 86 -0.86 1.70 -26.52
#